data_AF-A0A8D8VT59-F1
#
_entry.id   AF-A0A8D8VT59-F1
#
_cell.length_a   1.000
_cell.length_b   1.000
_cell.length_c   1.000
_cell.angle_alpha   90.00
_cell.angle_beta   90.00
_cell.angle_gamma   90.00
#
_symmetry.space_group_name_H-M   'P 1'
#
loop_
_entity.id
_entity.type
_entity.pdbx_description
1 polymer ?
#
loop_
_entity_poly.entity_id
_entity_poly.type
_entity_poly.pdbx_seq_one_letter_code
_entity_poly.pdbx_strand_id
1 'polypeptide(L)'
;MGTSWLPPSATGNLWLRSPFMLPPQIIENEMFLANPPPAFIPLDNRIDVPSPTSPVPPVNAAKMSDHMFKLYFDDKNDPSLKEPEDFLEYFRHDLGVNLFHYHWHSANPFNGPLVGNHRRGESFYYMHQQLLARYNTERLGNGEAPIPSDHDIKELETQIVNKYQLPHYDQVLDGGCESSYVQMQNWTNNIIEAINQGYAISMTNDSVPVSVDLLGNMIQPSSSTPNGELYGNAHNMGHNNIAYCHYKGKQKMNIQLLADLGDTRTAPRCPVFYRFHTYIDDLFKIYLKKLPEYTRDGLDYPGIELKGVKLITDKGPTTEINTYWQEILMDNLYSRDKLTVEYDTPYHLQHEDFKYEFTIENHSDENKSGTMRIFLVAKNDVKGKEIPLSAQRSLFIELDKFRIHFPAGKSNLVRSVNESVVSVKLDEVFRSIAKGKFRMLDPEEGDFCACGWPDYFLLPRGNEEGMKFYLYAMISSEPEKLSLSYDPNYTPPNPRAIKRTACKEAYSYCGQMESEYPDPRPMGYPWDRPAPKWASTLADFLTPNMLMQEITIKYTNKTVPAEPDLSDNPTVLY
;
A
#
# COMPACT_ATOMS: atom_id res chain seq x y z
N MET A 1 -19.35 -8.23 16.67
CA MET A 1 -19.46 -6.76 16.84
C MET A 1 -18.50 -6.07 15.87
N GLY A 2 -18.93 -5.87 14.61
CA GLY A 2 -18.12 -5.24 13.56
C GLY A 2 -18.98 -4.56 12.49
N THR A 3 -20.20 -4.17 12.84
CA THR A 3 -21.07 -3.34 12.01
C THR A 3 -20.70 -1.88 12.25
N SER A 4 -20.43 -1.15 11.17
CA SER A 4 -20.17 0.29 11.14
C SER A 4 -21.03 1.08 12.14
N TRP A 5 -20.41 1.66 13.17
CA TRP A 5 -21.05 2.68 14.00
C TRP A 5 -20.97 4.02 13.27
N LEU A 6 -21.86 4.23 12.30
CA LEU A 6 -22.03 5.55 11.69
C LEU A 6 -22.96 6.40 12.57
N PRO A 7 -22.57 7.59 13.04
CA PRO A 7 -23.55 8.58 13.42
C PRO A 7 -24.34 9.01 12.16
N PRO A 8 -25.66 9.26 12.26
CA PRO A 8 -26.51 9.69 11.13
C PRO A 8 -26.06 10.97 10.41
N SER A 9 -25.07 11.70 10.94
CA SER A 9 -24.54 12.96 10.42
C SER A 9 -23.26 12.83 9.57
N ALA A 10 -22.67 11.63 9.42
CA ALA A 10 -21.48 11.41 8.56
C ALA A 10 -21.80 11.42 7.05
N THR A 11 -22.97 11.92 6.64
CA THR A 11 -23.47 11.96 5.26
C THR A 11 -22.86 13.06 4.39
N GLY A 12 -21.89 13.81 4.91
CA GLY A 12 -21.28 14.99 4.28
C GLY A 12 -20.04 14.72 3.42
N ASN A 13 -19.49 13.51 3.42
CA ASN A 13 -18.26 13.22 2.69
C ASN A 13 -18.58 12.93 1.21
N LEU A 14 -18.11 13.78 0.28
CA LEU A 14 -18.28 13.63 -1.18
C LEU A 14 -17.90 12.21 -1.66
N TRP A 15 -16.90 11.61 -1.02
CA TRP A 15 -16.34 10.31 -1.39
C TRP A 15 -17.06 9.10 -0.79
N LEU A 16 -17.82 9.27 0.31
CA LEU A 16 -18.76 8.25 0.79
C LEU A 16 -19.91 8.00 -0.22
N ARG A 17 -20.06 8.90 -1.20
CA ARG A 17 -21.02 8.84 -2.30
C ARG A 17 -20.40 8.47 -3.64
N SER A 18 -19.11 8.09 -3.67
CA SER A 18 -18.48 7.62 -4.91
C SER A 18 -19.32 6.48 -5.51
N PRO A 19 -19.75 6.56 -6.78
CA PRO A 19 -20.45 5.46 -7.44
C PRO A 19 -19.60 4.18 -7.56
N PHE A 20 -18.30 4.27 -7.28
CA PHE A 20 -17.32 3.18 -7.40
C PHE A 20 -17.06 2.42 -6.10
N MET A 21 -17.69 2.84 -4.99
CA MET A 21 -17.59 2.17 -3.71
C MET A 21 -18.98 1.64 -3.34
N LEU A 22 -19.08 0.38 -2.95
CA LEU A 22 -20.34 -0.14 -2.44
C LEU A 22 -20.71 0.59 -1.14
N PRO A 23 -21.99 0.97 -0.94
CA PRO A 23 -22.43 1.45 0.36
C PRO A 23 -22.17 0.34 1.42
N PRO A 24 -21.89 0.70 2.68
CA PRO A 24 -21.60 -0.29 3.71
C PRO A 24 -22.73 -1.32 3.78
N GLN A 25 -22.40 -2.59 3.58
CA GLN A 25 -23.37 -3.68 3.73
C GLN A 25 -23.72 -3.82 5.21
N ILE A 26 -25.00 -3.70 5.54
CA ILE A 26 -25.53 -4.07 6.85
C ILE A 26 -25.60 -5.61 6.85
N ILE A 27 -24.53 -6.26 7.33
CA ILE A 27 -24.55 -7.70 7.59
C ILE A 27 -25.25 -7.92 8.94
N GLU A 28 -26.55 -8.20 8.89
CA GLU A 28 -27.32 -8.68 10.04
C GLU A 28 -26.83 -10.09 10.40
N ASN A 29 -26.02 -10.20 11.46
CA ASN A 29 -25.68 -11.49 12.05
C ASN A 29 -26.29 -11.54 13.45
N GLU A 30 -27.42 -12.25 13.59
CA GLU A 30 -28.28 -12.28 14.78
C GLU A 30 -27.65 -12.89 16.05
N MET A 31 -26.39 -13.36 16.03
CA MET A 31 -25.85 -14.12 17.16
C MET A 31 -25.16 -13.30 18.28
N PHE A 32 -25.10 -11.96 18.24
CA PHE A 32 -24.31 -11.20 19.25
C PHE A 32 -24.86 -9.81 19.65
N LEU A 33 -26.18 -9.62 19.74
CA LEU A 33 -26.74 -8.31 20.14
C LEU A 33 -27.55 -8.39 21.45
N ALA A 34 -26.99 -7.84 22.53
CA ALA A 34 -27.76 -7.44 23.71
C ALA A 34 -27.33 -6.01 24.14
N ASN A 35 -28.21 -5.04 23.85
CA ASN A 35 -28.28 -3.65 24.33
C ASN A 35 -27.45 -2.55 23.61
N PRO A 36 -28.07 -1.68 22.78
CA PRO A 36 -27.48 -0.41 22.32
C PRO A 36 -27.87 0.80 23.21
N PRO A 37 -27.02 1.84 23.33
CA PRO A 37 -27.34 3.12 24.01
C PRO A 37 -28.00 4.18 23.09
N PRO A 38 -28.59 5.28 23.63
CA PRO A 38 -29.51 6.17 22.91
C PRO A 38 -28.86 7.33 22.13
N ALA A 39 -29.57 7.85 21.11
CA ALA A 39 -29.11 8.86 20.13
C ALA A 39 -29.22 10.33 20.57
N PHE A 40 -28.39 11.23 20.00
CA PHE A 40 -28.37 12.68 20.26
C PHE A 40 -28.62 13.57 19.00
N ILE A 41 -29.08 14.81 19.24
CA ILE A 41 -29.73 15.80 18.34
C ILE A 41 -28.73 16.88 17.85
N PRO A 42 -28.83 17.45 16.62
CA PRO A 42 -27.88 18.44 16.07
C PRO A 42 -28.27 19.92 16.34
N LEU A 43 -27.27 20.83 16.35
CA LEU A 43 -27.42 22.29 16.48
C LEU A 43 -26.79 23.05 15.29
N ASP A 44 -27.51 24.06 14.81
CA ASP A 44 -27.27 24.96 13.67
C ASP A 44 -26.51 26.24 14.11
N ASN A 45 -25.69 26.85 13.22
CA ASN A 45 -25.58 28.32 13.02
C ASN A 45 -24.47 28.74 12.02
N ARG A 46 -24.82 29.74 11.18
CA ARG A 46 -24.07 30.33 10.05
C ARG A 46 -23.27 31.59 10.43
N ILE A 47 -22.20 31.93 9.68
CA ILE A 47 -21.51 33.25 9.75
C ILE A 47 -21.09 33.75 8.34
N ASP A 48 -21.25 35.06 8.11
CA ASP A 48 -21.04 35.85 6.87
C ASP A 48 -19.57 36.26 6.57
N VAL A 49 -19.26 36.53 5.29
CA VAL A 49 -17.92 36.89 4.74
C VAL A 49 -17.92 38.26 4.03
N PRO A 50 -16.88 39.12 4.20
CA PRO A 50 -16.65 40.28 3.33
C PRO A 50 -15.47 40.10 2.34
N SER A 51 -15.57 40.79 1.19
CA SER A 51 -14.69 40.72 0.00
C SER A 51 -13.51 41.72 0.01
N PRO A 52 -12.37 41.41 -0.65
CA PRO A 52 -11.45 42.44 -1.12
C PRO A 52 -11.00 42.32 -2.60
N THR A 53 -10.88 43.50 -3.21
CA THR A 53 -10.37 43.79 -4.56
C THR A 53 -8.88 44.16 -4.56
N SER A 54 -8.00 43.37 -5.21
CA SER A 54 -6.79 43.78 -5.97
C SER A 54 -5.89 42.57 -6.34
N PRO A 55 -5.09 42.64 -7.42
CA PRO A 55 -4.47 41.46 -8.04
C PRO A 55 -3.15 41.04 -7.36
N VAL A 56 -3.00 39.74 -7.09
CA VAL A 56 -1.81 39.10 -6.50
C VAL A 56 -1.25 38.04 -7.49
N PRO A 57 0.08 37.93 -7.67
CA PRO A 57 0.78 37.05 -8.64
C PRO A 57 0.66 35.55 -8.29
N PRO A 58 1.12 34.60 -9.16
CA PRO A 58 0.60 33.25 -9.22
C PRO A 58 0.91 32.44 -7.96
N VAL A 59 -0.10 31.71 -7.49
CA VAL A 59 -0.04 30.73 -6.39
C VAL A 59 -0.08 29.36 -7.10
N ASN A 60 1.02 28.62 -7.29
CA ASN A 60 1.85 27.80 -6.36
C ASN A 60 0.99 26.77 -5.60
N ALA A 61 1.46 25.52 -5.46
CA ALA A 61 0.78 24.30 -4.98
C ALA A 61 -0.01 24.39 -3.65
N ALA A 62 -0.06 25.56 -3.00
CA ALA A 62 -0.91 25.89 -1.86
C ALA A 62 -2.43 25.92 -2.17
N LYS A 63 -2.85 26.12 -3.43
CA LYS A 63 -4.29 26.18 -3.78
C LYS A 63 -4.99 24.82 -3.91
N MET A 64 -4.23 23.76 -4.17
CA MET A 64 -4.69 22.37 -4.19
C MET A 64 -5.11 21.84 -2.83
N SER A 65 -4.53 22.40 -1.76
CA SER A 65 -5.01 22.10 -0.41
C SER A 65 -6.38 22.73 -0.19
N ASP A 66 -6.62 23.95 -0.69
CA ASP A 66 -7.58 24.87 -0.09
C ASP A 66 -9.05 24.39 -0.12
N HIS A 67 -9.51 23.57 -1.07
CA HIS A 67 -10.91 23.10 -1.10
C HIS A 67 -11.14 21.73 -0.41
N MET A 68 -10.19 20.81 -0.51
CA MET A 68 -10.18 19.58 0.32
C MET A 68 -9.76 19.90 1.77
N PHE A 69 -9.08 21.03 2.00
CA PHE A 69 -8.72 21.57 3.32
C PHE A 69 -9.80 22.44 3.94
N LYS A 70 -10.48 23.32 3.20
CA LYS A 70 -11.51 24.20 3.80
C LYS A 70 -12.66 23.41 4.43
N LEU A 71 -12.86 22.17 4.00
CA LEU A 71 -13.79 21.23 4.64
C LEU A 71 -13.27 20.64 5.97
N TYR A 72 -11.96 20.71 6.25
CA TYR A 72 -11.30 19.97 7.33
C TYR A 72 -10.46 20.82 8.29
N PHE A 73 -10.03 22.02 7.90
CA PHE A 73 -9.17 22.92 8.67
C PHE A 73 -9.60 24.38 8.47
N ASP A 74 -10.23 24.96 9.50
CA ASP A 74 -10.32 26.41 9.60
C ASP A 74 -8.90 26.96 9.82
N ASP A 75 -8.36 27.63 8.80
CA ASP A 75 -7.24 28.58 8.85
C ASP A 75 -5.79 28.06 8.65
N LYS A 76 -5.53 27.24 7.63
CA LYS A 76 -4.16 26.84 7.22
C LYS A 76 -3.40 27.87 6.33
N ASN A 77 -3.92 29.09 6.20
CA ASN A 77 -3.15 30.19 5.60
C ASN A 77 -2.11 30.78 6.56
N ASP A 78 -2.11 30.36 7.82
CA ASP A 78 -1.09 30.68 8.81
C ASP A 78 0.13 29.73 8.67
N PRO A 79 1.31 30.23 8.28
CA PRO A 79 2.53 29.43 8.19
C PRO A 79 2.96 28.80 9.53
N SER A 80 2.47 29.29 10.67
CA SER A 80 2.76 28.74 12.00
C SER A 80 1.97 27.46 12.34
N LEU A 81 0.98 27.10 11.51
CA LEU A 81 0.14 25.90 11.67
C LEU A 81 0.48 24.78 10.65
N LYS A 82 1.52 24.96 9.82
CA LYS A 82 1.97 23.92 8.89
C LYS A 82 2.81 22.88 9.60
N GLU A 83 2.35 21.62 9.57
CA GLU A 83 3.07 20.48 10.12
C GLU A 83 3.87 19.76 9.01
N PRO A 84 5.01 19.10 9.32
CA PRO A 84 5.74 18.28 8.36
C PRO A 84 4.88 17.27 7.58
N GLU A 85 3.85 16.76 8.23
CA GLU A 85 2.90 15.82 7.66
C GLU A 85 2.02 16.39 6.54
N ASP A 86 1.88 17.72 6.44
CA ASP A 86 1.08 18.38 5.42
C ASP A 86 1.72 18.20 4.03
N PHE A 87 3.06 18.09 3.96
CA PHE A 87 3.75 17.88 2.69
C PHE A 87 3.47 16.52 2.05
N LEU A 88 2.87 15.57 2.79
CA LEU A 88 2.57 14.20 2.35
C LEU A 88 1.11 14.01 1.93
N GLU A 89 0.33 15.08 1.90
CA GLU A 89 -1.11 14.98 1.63
C GLU A 89 -1.42 14.52 0.22
N TYR A 90 -0.59 14.88 -0.75
CA TYR A 90 -0.72 14.39 -2.12
C TYR A 90 -0.61 12.86 -2.21
N PHE A 91 0.05 12.20 -1.25
CA PHE A 91 0.12 10.75 -1.14
C PHE A 91 -1.06 10.22 -0.32
N ARG A 92 -1.27 10.77 0.88
CA ARG A 92 -2.28 10.28 1.83
C ARG A 92 -3.72 10.45 1.32
N HIS A 93 -3.99 11.54 0.61
CA HIS A 93 -5.31 11.87 0.07
C HIS A 93 -5.47 11.52 -1.40
N ASP A 94 -4.48 10.85 -2.00
CA ASP A 94 -4.60 10.36 -3.38
C ASP A 94 -5.78 9.40 -3.50
N LEU A 95 -6.56 9.57 -4.57
CA LEU A 95 -7.74 8.75 -4.81
C LEU A 95 -7.37 7.29 -5.05
N GLY A 96 -6.35 7.03 -5.87
CA GLY A 96 -5.88 5.70 -6.21
C GLY A 96 -5.28 4.95 -5.04
N VAL A 97 -4.50 5.61 -4.18
CA VAL A 97 -3.94 4.99 -2.96
C VAL A 97 -5.05 4.53 -2.02
N ASN A 98 -6.08 5.35 -1.81
CA ASN A 98 -7.20 5.01 -0.94
C ASN A 98 -8.12 3.93 -1.56
N LEU A 99 -8.35 3.98 -2.87
CA LEU A 99 -9.11 2.96 -3.59
C LEU A 99 -8.38 1.61 -3.58
N PHE A 100 -7.06 1.61 -3.81
CA PHE A 100 -6.24 0.41 -3.69
C PHE A 100 -6.40 -0.25 -2.31
N HIS A 101 -6.27 0.53 -1.24
CA HIS A 101 -6.42 0.00 0.12
C HIS A 101 -7.81 -0.61 0.37
N TYR A 102 -8.88 0.07 -0.09
CA TYR A 102 -10.25 -0.45 -0.01
C TYR A 102 -10.45 -1.76 -0.81
N HIS A 103 -10.03 -1.78 -2.08
CA HIS A 103 -10.21 -2.95 -2.93
C HIS A 103 -9.32 -4.12 -2.51
N TRP A 104 -8.13 -3.87 -1.95
CA TRP A 104 -7.32 -4.93 -1.35
C TRP A 104 -8.05 -5.60 -0.19
N HIS A 105 -8.66 -4.82 0.71
CA HIS A 105 -9.46 -5.35 1.80
C HIS A 105 -10.74 -6.04 1.35
N SER A 106 -11.31 -5.62 0.22
CA SER A 106 -12.49 -6.24 -0.38
C SER A 106 -12.13 -7.58 -1.05
N ALA A 107 -10.99 -7.66 -1.74
CA ALA A 107 -10.45 -8.90 -2.31
C ALA A 107 -9.92 -9.89 -1.25
N ASN A 108 -9.47 -9.37 -0.09
CA ASN A 108 -8.88 -10.14 1.01
C ASN A 108 -9.64 -9.92 2.34
N PRO A 109 -10.95 -10.21 2.40
CA PRO A 109 -11.76 -9.88 3.57
C PRO A 109 -11.26 -10.63 4.81
N PHE A 110 -11.34 -9.99 5.97
CA PHE A 110 -11.00 -10.62 7.25
C PHE A 110 -12.17 -11.49 7.78
N ASN A 111 -13.37 -11.31 7.24
CA ASN A 111 -14.57 -12.07 7.56
C ASN A 111 -15.42 -12.25 6.30
N GLY A 112 -15.92 -13.47 6.04
CA GLY A 112 -16.71 -13.80 4.85
C GLY A 112 -16.09 -14.92 3.99
N PRO A 113 -16.79 -15.36 2.92
CA PRO A 113 -16.24 -16.31 1.96
C PRO A 113 -15.02 -15.70 1.27
N LEU A 114 -13.95 -16.47 1.19
CA LEU A 114 -12.65 -16.00 0.76
C LEU A 114 -12.53 -16.13 -0.77
N VAL A 115 -12.30 -15.01 -1.48
CA VAL A 115 -12.21 -14.95 -2.95
C VAL A 115 -10.75 -15.06 -3.44
N GLY A 116 -9.81 -14.45 -2.71
CA GLY A 116 -8.35 -14.61 -2.89
C GLY A 116 -7.72 -15.29 -1.67
N ASN A 117 -7.21 -16.51 -1.85
CA ASN A 117 -7.05 -17.45 -0.73
C ASN A 117 -5.63 -17.89 -0.38
N HIS A 118 -4.68 -17.82 -1.31
CA HIS A 118 -3.36 -18.38 -1.04
C HIS A 118 -2.47 -17.34 -0.35
N ARG A 119 -2.01 -17.65 0.87
CA ARG A 119 -1.08 -16.82 1.67
C ARG A 119 -1.63 -15.43 1.99
N ARG A 120 -2.93 -15.32 2.30
CA ARG A 120 -3.63 -14.06 2.58
C ARG A 120 -3.06 -13.31 3.79
N GLY A 121 -2.63 -14.01 4.84
CA GLY A 121 -2.00 -13.38 6.00
C GLY A 121 -0.61 -12.82 5.65
N GLU A 122 0.12 -13.48 4.76
CA GLU A 122 1.39 -12.94 4.24
C GLU A 122 1.16 -11.77 3.28
N SER A 123 0.11 -11.82 2.46
CA SER A 123 -0.31 -10.68 1.62
C SER A 123 -0.70 -9.48 2.48
N PHE A 124 -1.41 -9.68 3.58
CA PHE A 124 -1.72 -8.62 4.56
C PHE A 124 -0.45 -7.94 5.05
N TYR A 125 0.55 -8.73 5.49
CA TYR A 125 1.84 -8.18 5.89
C TYR A 125 2.50 -7.40 4.75
N TYR A 126 2.66 -8.04 3.59
CA TYR A 126 3.48 -7.51 2.51
C TYR A 126 2.88 -6.25 1.89
N MET A 127 1.56 -6.21 1.68
CA MET A 127 0.88 -5.03 1.15
C MET A 127 1.09 -3.81 2.07
N HIS A 128 0.87 -3.96 3.37
CA HIS A 128 1.04 -2.85 4.31
C HIS A 128 2.52 -2.48 4.49
N GLN A 129 3.44 -3.44 4.45
CA GLN A 129 4.87 -3.17 4.47
C GLN A 129 5.30 -2.34 3.25
N GLN A 130 4.78 -2.65 2.05
CA GLN A 130 5.04 -1.88 0.84
C GLN A 130 4.41 -0.49 0.88
N LEU A 131 3.22 -0.34 1.46
CA LEU A 131 2.60 0.97 1.70
C LEU A 131 3.47 1.84 2.62
N LEU A 132 4.05 1.26 3.69
CA LEU A 132 5.01 1.93 4.56
C LEU A 132 6.31 2.28 3.85
N ALA A 133 6.86 1.39 3.03
CA ALA A 133 8.09 1.65 2.26
C ALA A 133 7.91 2.83 1.28
N ARG A 134 6.77 2.87 0.59
CA ARG A 134 6.37 3.97 -0.30
C ARG A 134 6.18 5.26 0.47
N TYR A 135 5.39 5.25 1.54
CA TYR A 135 5.16 6.43 2.38
C TYR A 135 6.48 6.98 2.97
N ASN A 136 7.34 6.13 3.54
CA ASN A 136 8.64 6.53 4.08
C ASN A 136 9.58 7.08 2.99
N THR A 137 9.47 6.59 1.77
CA THR A 137 10.21 7.15 0.63
C THR A 137 9.71 8.54 0.27
N GLU A 138 8.39 8.78 0.31
CA GLU A 138 7.85 10.13 0.13
C GLU A 138 8.21 11.07 1.28
N ARG A 139 8.34 10.56 2.52
CA ARG A 139 8.89 11.35 3.64
C ARG A 139 10.30 11.84 3.31
N LEU A 140 11.17 10.93 2.87
CA LEU A 140 12.54 11.26 2.45
C LEU A 140 12.55 12.31 1.32
N GLY A 141 11.68 12.17 0.33
CA GLY A 141 11.50 13.14 -0.77
C GLY A 141 10.98 14.52 -0.32
N ASN A 142 10.43 14.63 0.89
CA ASN A 142 10.01 15.86 1.55
C ASN A 142 10.98 16.34 2.65
N GLY A 143 12.17 15.73 2.77
CA GLY A 143 13.14 16.10 3.81
C GLY A 143 12.84 15.55 5.20
N GLU A 144 11.86 14.64 5.31
CA GLU A 144 11.44 14.01 6.56
C GLU A 144 12.03 12.61 6.72
N ALA A 145 12.46 12.29 7.94
CA ALA A 145 12.99 10.96 8.23
C ALA A 145 11.86 9.90 8.12
N PRO A 146 12.17 8.65 7.72
CA PRO A 146 11.24 7.54 7.83
C PRO A 146 10.66 7.42 9.24
N ILE A 147 9.44 6.91 9.37
CA ILE A 147 8.87 6.60 10.67
C ILE A 147 9.82 5.62 11.38
N PRO A 148 10.25 5.92 12.62
CA PRO A 148 11.08 5.01 13.38
C PRO A 148 10.43 3.63 13.52
N SER A 149 11.15 2.60 13.09
CA SER A 149 10.84 1.18 13.29
C SER A 149 11.81 0.59 14.32
N ASP A 150 11.56 -0.62 14.79
CA ASP A 150 12.27 -1.29 15.89
C ASP A 150 11.91 -0.71 17.26
N HIS A 151 10.61 -0.66 17.55
CA HIS A 151 10.16 -0.43 18.91
C HIS A 151 10.68 -1.54 19.83
N ASP A 152 11.29 -1.19 20.98
CA ASP A 152 11.72 -2.20 21.96
C ASP A 152 10.51 -3.03 22.36
N ILE A 153 10.62 -4.36 22.35
CA ILE A 153 9.54 -5.29 22.72
C ILE A 153 9.00 -4.93 24.12
N LYS A 154 9.87 -4.52 25.05
CA LYS A 154 9.46 -4.05 26.38
C LYS A 154 8.73 -2.70 26.37
N GLU A 155 9.01 -1.85 25.38
CA GLU A 155 8.29 -0.59 25.15
C GLU A 155 6.95 -0.83 24.42
N LEU A 156 6.87 -1.86 23.56
CA LEU A 156 5.61 -2.30 22.94
C LEU A 156 4.63 -2.83 23.99
N GLU A 157 5.13 -3.53 25.01
CA GLU A 157 4.36 -4.03 26.15
C GLU A 157 3.85 -2.90 27.07
N THR A 158 4.50 -1.74 27.11
CA THR A 158 4.27 -0.72 28.16
C THR A 158 3.80 0.65 27.67
N GLN A 159 4.00 1.05 26.41
CA GLN A 159 3.89 2.47 26.00
C GLN A 159 3.43 2.72 24.54
N ILE A 160 2.41 2.00 24.05
CA ILE A 160 1.77 2.31 22.76
C ILE A 160 1.42 3.81 22.66
N VAL A 161 0.92 4.43 23.73
CA VAL A 161 0.47 5.84 23.72
C VAL A 161 1.62 6.85 23.52
N ASN A 162 2.76 6.68 24.23
CA ASN A 162 3.81 7.70 24.28
C ASN A 162 4.70 7.73 23.02
N LYS A 163 4.88 6.59 22.33
CA LYS A 163 5.84 6.49 21.22
C LYS A 163 5.22 6.83 19.85
N TYR A 164 3.91 6.62 19.70
CA TYR A 164 3.17 7.01 18.49
C TYR A 164 2.66 8.45 18.53
N GLN A 165 3.12 9.29 19.49
CA GLN A 165 2.56 10.63 19.78
C GLN A 165 1.04 10.63 19.61
N LEU A 166 0.40 9.56 20.07
CA LEU A 166 -1.05 9.52 20.10
C LEU A 166 -1.45 10.61 21.09
N PRO A 167 -2.49 11.41 20.80
CA PRO A 167 -2.91 12.51 21.65
C PRO A 167 -2.93 12.07 23.12
N HIS A 168 -2.26 12.81 24.00
CA HIS A 168 -2.34 12.55 25.44
C HIS A 168 -3.82 12.63 25.83
N TYR A 169 -4.36 11.49 26.26
CA TYR A 169 -5.76 11.35 26.61
C TYR A 169 -6.01 12.02 27.96
N ASP A 170 -6.20 13.34 27.96
CA ASP A 170 -6.70 14.04 29.13
C ASP A 170 -8.19 13.70 29.31
N GLN A 171 -8.42 12.65 30.09
CA GLN A 171 -9.70 12.10 30.52
C GLN A 171 -10.55 11.41 29.43
N VAL A 172 -10.48 10.08 29.43
CA VAL A 172 -11.49 9.21 28.80
C VAL A 172 -12.82 9.37 29.54
N LEU A 173 -13.93 9.55 28.83
CA LEU A 173 -15.25 9.20 29.36
C LEU A 173 -15.48 7.70 29.19
N ASP A 174 -15.77 7.05 30.31
CA ASP A 174 -16.37 5.73 30.49
C ASP A 174 -15.55 4.46 30.17
N GLY A 175 -15.57 3.51 31.11
CA GLY A 175 -14.69 2.34 31.29
C GLY A 175 -14.55 1.29 30.17
N GLY A 176 -15.06 1.54 28.96
CA GLY A 176 -14.93 0.65 27.81
C GLY A 176 -13.61 0.79 27.02
N CYS A 177 -13.05 2.00 26.94
CA CYS A 177 -11.85 2.22 26.14
C CYS A 177 -10.56 1.70 26.81
N GLU A 178 -10.41 1.89 28.11
CA GLU A 178 -9.28 1.33 28.86
C GLU A 178 -9.25 -0.20 28.76
N SER A 179 -10.40 -0.85 28.98
CA SER A 179 -10.53 -2.30 28.84
C SER A 179 -10.25 -2.78 27.41
N SER A 180 -10.68 -2.03 26.38
CA SER A 180 -10.36 -2.31 24.98
C SER A 180 -8.85 -2.23 24.70
N TYR A 181 -8.15 -1.21 25.19
CA TYR A 181 -6.68 -1.13 25.04
C TYR A 181 -5.96 -2.29 25.75
N VAL A 182 -6.37 -2.63 26.97
CA VAL A 182 -5.80 -3.76 27.73
C VAL A 182 -6.04 -5.08 27.00
N GLN A 183 -7.24 -5.29 26.45
CA GLN A 183 -7.57 -6.48 25.66
C GLN A 183 -6.67 -6.61 24.42
N MET A 184 -6.50 -5.51 23.66
CA MET A 184 -5.61 -5.45 22.49
C MET A 184 -4.15 -5.79 22.87
N GLN A 185 -3.67 -5.26 24.00
CA GLN A 185 -2.32 -5.54 24.50
C GLN A 185 -2.16 -7.01 24.90
N ASN A 186 -3.14 -7.60 25.59
CA ASN A 186 -3.09 -9.02 25.96
C ASN A 186 -2.99 -9.92 24.73
N TRP A 187 -3.77 -9.65 23.68
CA TRP A 187 -3.68 -10.37 22.42
C TRP A 187 -2.33 -10.20 21.73
N THR A 188 -1.79 -8.97 21.72
CA THR A 188 -0.45 -8.70 21.18
C THR A 188 0.61 -9.52 21.93
N ASN A 189 0.57 -9.53 23.27
CA ASN A 189 1.52 -10.27 24.10
C ASN A 189 1.43 -11.78 23.84
N ASN A 190 0.22 -12.32 23.67
CA ASN A 190 0.04 -13.73 23.31
C ASN A 190 0.63 -14.06 21.93
N ILE A 191 0.50 -13.15 20.95
CA ILE A 191 1.11 -13.30 19.63
C ILE A 191 2.64 -13.27 19.73
N ILE A 192 3.21 -12.34 20.51
CA ILE A 192 4.65 -12.25 20.76
C ILE A 192 5.16 -13.54 21.41
N GLU A 193 4.42 -14.08 22.37
CA GLU A 193 4.77 -15.36 23.01
C GLU A 193 4.74 -16.52 22.02
N ALA A 194 3.73 -16.59 21.15
CA ALA A 194 3.67 -17.57 20.08
C ALA A 194 4.89 -17.48 19.13
N ILE A 195 5.31 -16.26 18.78
CA ILE A 195 6.54 -16.03 18.00
C ILE A 195 7.78 -16.48 18.78
N ASN A 196 7.81 -16.30 20.10
CA ASN A 196 8.92 -16.69 20.98
C ASN A 196 9.10 -18.19 21.09
N GLN A 197 8.02 -18.94 21.29
CA GLN A 197 8.05 -20.40 21.36
C GLN A 197 8.13 -21.08 19.98
N GLY A 198 7.78 -20.37 18.90
CA GLY A 198 7.83 -20.86 17.52
C GLY A 198 6.57 -21.59 17.05
N TYR A 199 5.52 -21.63 17.88
CA TYR A 199 4.21 -22.20 17.54
C TYR A 199 3.07 -21.39 18.18
N ALA A 200 1.90 -21.37 17.55
CA ALA A 200 0.64 -20.94 18.11
C ALA A 200 -0.14 -22.14 18.70
N ILE A 201 -1.10 -21.89 19.58
CA ILE A 201 -1.94 -22.90 20.24
C ILE A 201 -3.35 -22.81 19.66
N SER A 202 -3.88 -23.91 19.13
CA SER A 202 -5.25 -23.97 18.60
C SER A 202 -6.31 -24.01 19.72
N MET A 203 -7.59 -23.90 19.35
CA MET A 203 -8.71 -24.16 20.27
C MET A 203 -8.70 -25.58 20.87
N THR A 204 -8.08 -26.54 20.17
CA THR A 204 -7.92 -27.95 20.62
C THR A 204 -6.61 -28.20 21.36
N ASN A 205 -5.85 -27.13 21.67
CA ASN A 205 -4.55 -27.18 22.34
C ASN A 205 -3.44 -27.87 21.53
N ASP A 206 -3.56 -27.90 20.21
CA ASP A 206 -2.53 -28.36 19.29
C ASP A 206 -1.52 -27.24 18.98
N SER A 207 -0.25 -27.61 18.80
CA SER A 207 0.80 -26.68 18.37
C SER A 207 0.79 -26.48 16.84
N VAL A 208 0.62 -25.24 16.40
CA VAL A 208 0.66 -24.84 14.98
C VAL A 208 1.92 -24.01 14.73
N PRO A 209 2.89 -24.47 13.93
CA PRO A 209 4.13 -23.72 13.69
C PRO A 209 3.88 -22.30 13.18
N VAL A 210 4.61 -21.32 13.72
CA VAL A 210 4.46 -19.92 13.29
C VAL A 210 5.09 -19.70 11.91
N SER A 211 4.32 -19.08 11.02
CA SER A 211 4.72 -18.59 9.71
C SER A 211 4.27 -17.14 9.53
N VAL A 212 4.82 -16.41 8.54
CA VAL A 212 4.37 -15.05 8.21
C VAL A 212 2.87 -15.03 7.90
N ASP A 213 2.40 -16.04 7.18
CA ASP A 213 0.98 -16.19 6.85
C ASP A 213 0.11 -16.41 8.10
N LEU A 214 0.52 -17.31 9.00
CA LEU A 214 -0.20 -17.52 10.26
C LEU A 214 -0.20 -16.25 11.12
N LEU A 215 0.90 -15.51 11.16
CA LEU A 215 0.98 -14.24 11.89
C LEU A 215 0.02 -13.19 11.36
N GLY A 216 -0.07 -13.02 10.03
CA GLY A 216 -1.05 -12.10 9.45
C GLY A 216 -2.48 -12.51 9.78
N ASN A 217 -2.76 -13.80 9.78
CA ASN A 217 -4.05 -14.34 10.20
C ASN A 217 -4.30 -14.24 11.71
N MET A 218 -3.30 -14.09 12.58
CA MET A 218 -3.52 -13.83 14.01
C MET A 218 -3.61 -12.34 14.34
N ILE A 219 -2.86 -11.50 13.63
CA ILE A 219 -2.81 -10.05 13.87
C ILE A 219 -4.08 -9.35 13.35
N GLN A 220 -4.53 -9.66 12.11
CA GLN A 220 -5.72 -9.05 11.50
C GLN A 220 -7.06 -9.77 11.77
N PRO A 221 -7.04 -10.82 12.59
CA PRO A 221 -7.76 -12.09 12.41
C PRO A 221 -8.25 -12.50 11.01
N SER A 222 -8.45 -13.80 10.83
CA SER A 222 -9.25 -14.38 9.74
C SER A 222 -9.86 -15.71 10.19
N SER A 223 -10.59 -16.40 9.32
CA SER A 223 -11.03 -17.78 9.58
C SER A 223 -9.87 -18.76 9.81
N SER A 224 -8.63 -18.38 9.45
CA SER A 224 -7.42 -19.17 9.66
C SER A 224 -6.71 -18.86 10.99
N THR A 225 -7.26 -17.98 11.83
CA THR A 225 -6.75 -17.80 13.20
C THR A 225 -6.96 -19.10 14.00
N PRO A 226 -5.90 -19.71 14.57
CA PRO A 226 -6.01 -21.03 15.22
C PRO A 226 -6.78 -20.99 16.53
N ASN A 227 -6.77 -19.85 17.22
CA ASN A 227 -7.52 -19.60 18.45
C ASN A 227 -7.88 -18.12 18.55
N GLY A 228 -9.12 -17.79 18.16
CA GLY A 228 -9.63 -16.42 18.17
C GLY A 228 -9.80 -15.82 19.58
N GLU A 229 -9.94 -16.66 20.61
CA GLU A 229 -10.03 -16.18 22.01
C GLU A 229 -8.67 -15.75 22.53
N LEU A 230 -7.63 -16.55 22.24
CA LEU A 230 -6.26 -16.34 22.70
C LEU A 230 -5.54 -15.23 21.93
N TYR A 231 -5.67 -15.20 20.60
CA TYR A 231 -4.95 -14.27 19.73
C TYR A 231 -5.78 -13.07 19.27
N GLY A 232 -7.11 -13.17 19.38
CA GLY A 232 -7.99 -12.01 19.31
C GLY A 232 -7.99 -11.22 18.01
N ASN A 233 -8.10 -9.90 18.15
CA ASN A 233 -8.32 -8.95 17.06
C ASN A 233 -7.47 -7.68 17.18
N ALA A 234 -6.17 -7.83 17.41
CA ALA A 234 -5.29 -6.73 17.81
C ALA A 234 -5.24 -5.59 16.78
N HIS A 235 -5.10 -5.90 15.48
CA HIS A 235 -5.05 -4.88 14.43
C HIS A 235 -6.34 -4.05 14.34
N ASN A 236 -7.50 -4.70 14.17
CA ASN A 236 -8.76 -3.97 13.95
C ASN A 236 -9.22 -3.27 15.23
N MET A 237 -8.91 -3.84 16.41
CA MET A 237 -9.14 -3.16 17.69
C MET A 237 -8.25 -1.93 17.83
N GLY A 238 -7.01 -1.96 17.34
CA GLY A 238 -6.14 -0.79 17.28
C GLY A 238 -6.74 0.35 16.43
N HIS A 239 -7.24 0.04 15.23
CA HIS A 239 -8.00 1.01 14.42
C HIS A 239 -9.18 1.61 15.19
N ASN A 240 -10.00 0.78 15.83
CA ASN A 240 -11.17 1.24 16.59
C ASN A 240 -10.77 2.09 17.80
N ASN A 241 -9.74 1.69 18.52
CA ASN A 241 -9.23 2.43 19.67
C ASN A 241 -8.73 3.82 19.24
N ILE A 242 -8.00 3.92 18.13
CA ILE A 242 -7.54 5.21 17.61
C ILE A 242 -8.69 6.01 16.96
N ALA A 243 -9.72 5.37 16.42
CA ALA A 243 -10.85 6.09 15.83
C ALA A 243 -11.80 6.66 16.90
N TYR A 244 -12.06 5.88 17.96
CA TYR A 244 -13.21 6.11 18.85
C TYR A 244 -12.86 6.36 20.30
N CYS A 245 -11.65 6.01 20.77
CA CYS A 245 -11.27 6.20 22.18
C CYS A 245 -10.63 7.55 22.50
N HIS A 246 -10.99 8.59 21.75
CA HIS A 246 -10.48 9.95 21.95
C HIS A 246 -11.51 10.87 22.64
N TYR A 247 -11.07 11.47 23.76
CA TYR A 247 -11.34 12.86 24.23
C TYR A 247 -12.43 13.18 25.30
N LYS A 248 -12.01 13.95 26.33
CA LYS A 248 -12.74 15.04 27.01
C LYS A 248 -11.95 16.36 26.88
N GLY A 249 -12.58 17.44 26.44
CA GLY A 249 -12.15 18.83 26.71
C GLY A 249 -11.36 19.59 25.62
N LYS A 250 -12.00 20.66 25.12
CA LYS A 250 -11.58 21.81 24.26
C LYS A 250 -10.33 21.85 23.33
N GLN A 251 -9.53 20.81 23.06
CA GLN A 251 -8.70 20.78 21.84
C GLN A 251 -9.46 20.30 20.60
N LYS A 252 -9.45 21.12 19.54
CA LYS A 252 -10.09 20.86 18.22
C LYS A 252 -9.21 19.93 17.36
N MET A 253 -8.98 18.68 17.77
CA MET A 253 -8.64 17.66 16.76
C MET A 253 -9.92 17.35 16.00
N ASN A 254 -9.91 17.47 14.66
CA ASN A 254 -11.11 17.25 13.87
C ASN A 254 -11.55 15.78 14.00
N ILE A 255 -12.72 15.57 14.61
CA ILE A 255 -13.36 14.26 14.84
C ILE A 255 -13.38 13.43 13.53
N GLN A 256 -13.42 14.10 12.37
CA GLN A 256 -13.41 13.46 11.07
C GLN A 256 -12.10 12.72 10.73
N LEU A 257 -10.92 13.24 11.10
CA LEU A 257 -9.62 12.59 10.81
C LEU A 257 -9.43 11.29 11.60
N LEU A 258 -10.04 11.19 12.78
CA LEU A 258 -10.03 9.98 13.60
C LEU A 258 -11.12 9.00 13.14
N ALA A 259 -12.30 9.50 12.75
CA ALA A 259 -13.34 8.67 12.13
C ALA A 259 -12.85 8.02 10.83
N ASP A 260 -11.97 8.68 10.09
CA ASP A 260 -11.38 8.15 8.86
C ASP A 260 -10.53 6.87 9.11
N LEU A 261 -9.94 6.70 10.29
CA LEU A 261 -9.20 5.46 10.63
C LEU A 261 -10.09 4.23 10.82
N GLY A 262 -11.39 4.43 11.08
CA GLY A 262 -12.37 3.35 11.23
C GLY A 262 -12.85 2.78 9.89
N ASP A 263 -12.41 3.34 8.76
CA ASP A 263 -12.88 2.97 7.43
C ASP A 263 -11.72 2.71 6.47
N THR A 264 -11.70 1.53 5.85
CA THR A 264 -10.69 1.16 4.85
C THR A 264 -10.61 2.11 3.66
N ARG A 265 -11.63 2.93 3.38
CA ARG A 265 -11.62 3.90 2.28
C ARG A 265 -10.87 5.18 2.60
N THR A 266 -10.68 5.49 3.88
CA THR A 266 -10.15 6.78 4.32
C THR A 266 -9.02 6.64 5.34
N ALA A 267 -8.77 5.46 5.90
CA ALA A 267 -7.73 5.27 6.90
C ALA A 267 -6.33 5.73 6.45
N PRO A 268 -5.87 5.47 5.21
CA PRO A 268 -4.56 5.96 4.73
C PRO A 268 -4.42 7.49 4.69
N ARG A 269 -5.52 8.26 4.82
CA ARG A 269 -5.48 9.73 4.88
C ARG A 269 -4.89 10.25 6.17
N CYS A 270 -5.04 9.49 7.25
CA CYS A 270 -4.59 9.89 8.58
C CYS A 270 -3.11 9.55 8.78
N PRO A 271 -2.22 10.50 9.14
CA PRO A 271 -0.81 10.19 9.41
C PRO A 271 -0.58 9.11 10.48
N VAL A 272 -1.51 8.99 11.44
CA VAL A 272 -1.44 7.97 12.50
C VAL A 272 -1.58 6.54 11.95
N PHE A 273 -2.24 6.36 10.80
CA PHE A 273 -2.31 5.08 10.10
C PHE A 273 -0.92 4.48 9.89
N TYR A 274 0.01 5.25 9.32
CA TYR A 274 1.36 4.77 9.00
C TYR A 274 2.17 4.46 10.26
N ARG A 275 1.92 5.17 11.35
CA ARG A 275 2.58 4.91 12.64
C ARG A 275 2.06 3.62 13.26
N PHE A 276 0.74 3.43 13.25
CA PHE A 276 0.11 2.19 13.71
C PHE A 276 0.51 1.00 12.82
N HIS A 277 0.58 1.16 11.50
CA HIS A 277 1.06 0.08 10.64
C HIS A 277 2.56 -0.19 10.82
N THR A 278 3.38 0.80 11.22
CA THR A 278 4.78 0.56 11.61
C THR A 278 4.87 -0.31 12.88
N TYR A 279 3.96 -0.13 13.84
CA TYR A 279 3.83 -1.02 14.99
C TYR A 279 3.49 -2.46 14.57
N ILE A 280 2.52 -2.60 13.67
CA ILE A 280 2.10 -3.90 13.16
C ILE A 280 3.23 -4.59 12.39
N ASP A 281 3.95 -3.84 11.54
CA ASP A 281 5.14 -4.30 10.81
C ASP A 281 6.26 -4.76 11.77
N ASP A 282 6.46 -4.06 12.89
CA ASP A 282 7.42 -4.45 13.92
C ASP A 282 7.07 -5.82 14.57
N LEU A 283 5.79 -6.16 14.73
CA LEU A 283 5.38 -7.50 15.20
C LEU A 283 5.85 -8.61 14.24
N PHE A 284 5.71 -8.40 12.92
CA PHE A 284 6.24 -9.32 11.93
C PHE A 284 7.77 -9.38 11.98
N LYS A 285 8.44 -8.24 12.17
CA LYS A 285 9.90 -8.18 12.29
C LYS A 285 10.45 -9.00 13.46
N ILE A 286 9.71 -9.17 14.56
CA ILE A 286 10.11 -10.08 15.67
C ILE A 286 10.29 -11.50 15.15
N TYR A 287 9.38 -11.97 14.29
CA TYR A 287 9.48 -13.30 13.66
C TYR A 287 10.55 -13.33 12.57
N LEU A 288 10.55 -12.36 11.66
CA LEU A 288 11.48 -12.32 10.52
C LEU A 288 12.94 -12.27 10.97
N LYS A 289 13.24 -11.63 12.11
CA LYS A 289 14.59 -11.61 12.73
C LYS A 289 15.07 -12.99 13.18
N LYS A 290 14.19 -13.97 13.35
CA LYS A 290 14.53 -15.36 13.71
C LYS A 290 14.74 -16.26 12.51
N LEU A 291 14.33 -15.82 11.32
CA LEU A 291 14.57 -16.57 10.09
C LEU A 291 16.05 -16.55 9.74
N PRO A 292 16.59 -17.66 9.17
CA PRO A 292 17.96 -17.67 8.73
C PRO A 292 18.17 -16.64 7.61
N GLU A 293 19.28 -15.91 7.69
CA GLU A 293 19.75 -15.01 6.63
C GLU A 293 19.85 -15.77 5.29
N TYR A 294 19.58 -15.10 4.17
CA TYR A 294 19.85 -15.71 2.87
C TYR A 294 21.36 -15.90 2.68
N THR A 295 21.74 -17.10 2.25
CA THR A 295 23.12 -17.39 1.87
C THR A 295 23.40 -16.83 0.48
N ARG A 296 24.66 -16.50 0.19
CA ARG A 296 25.06 -16.05 -1.14
C ARG A 296 24.66 -17.06 -2.23
N ASP A 297 24.91 -18.35 -1.98
CA ASP A 297 24.55 -19.43 -2.91
C ASP A 297 23.02 -19.60 -3.06
N GLY A 298 22.24 -19.28 -2.01
CA GLY A 298 20.78 -19.34 -2.07
C GLY A 298 20.13 -18.18 -2.84
N LEU A 299 20.87 -17.08 -3.02
CA LEU A 299 20.50 -15.91 -3.82
C LEU A 299 20.99 -16.01 -5.27
N ASP A 300 22.11 -16.68 -5.48
CA ASP A 300 22.72 -16.83 -6.79
C ASP A 300 21.83 -17.63 -7.76
N TYR A 301 22.00 -17.37 -9.05
CA TYR A 301 21.48 -18.21 -10.12
C TYR A 301 22.64 -18.65 -11.00
N PRO A 302 23.25 -19.82 -10.70
CA PRO A 302 24.48 -20.25 -11.35
C PRO A 302 24.42 -20.25 -12.88
N GLY A 303 25.42 -19.60 -13.47
CA GLY A 303 25.57 -19.41 -14.91
C GLY A 303 24.75 -18.27 -15.51
N ILE A 304 23.94 -17.56 -14.73
CA ILE A 304 23.13 -16.43 -15.20
C ILE A 304 23.70 -15.12 -14.68
N GLU A 305 23.91 -14.18 -15.59
CA GLU A 305 24.46 -12.86 -15.27
C GLU A 305 23.57 -11.74 -15.82
N LEU A 306 23.24 -10.77 -14.98
CA LEU A 306 22.50 -9.57 -15.38
C LEU A 306 23.52 -8.44 -15.64
N LYS A 307 23.88 -8.24 -16.91
CA LYS A 307 24.95 -7.32 -17.32
C LYS A 307 24.58 -5.84 -17.29
N GLY A 308 23.30 -5.52 -17.43
CA GLY A 308 22.87 -4.12 -17.54
C GLY A 308 21.36 -3.94 -17.47
N VAL A 309 20.95 -2.77 -17.00
CA VAL A 309 19.60 -2.23 -17.07
C VAL A 309 19.69 -0.79 -17.56
N LYS A 310 18.86 -0.42 -18.53
CA LYS A 310 18.69 0.96 -18.96
C LYS A 310 17.23 1.36 -18.85
N LEU A 311 16.99 2.61 -18.51
CA LEU A 311 15.67 3.21 -18.66
C LEU A 311 15.60 3.89 -20.02
N ILE A 312 14.57 3.56 -20.80
CA ILE A 312 14.36 4.10 -22.15
C ILE A 312 13.08 4.93 -22.12
N THR A 313 13.21 6.22 -22.40
CA THR A 313 12.08 7.14 -22.59
C THR A 313 11.94 7.48 -24.08
N ASP A 314 10.94 8.27 -24.44
CA ASP A 314 10.81 8.83 -25.80
C ASP A 314 12.01 9.69 -26.21
N LYS A 315 12.77 10.22 -25.24
CA LYS A 315 14.01 10.98 -25.47
C LYS A 315 15.25 10.08 -25.64
N GLY A 316 15.10 8.77 -25.49
CA GLY A 316 16.17 7.76 -25.53
C GLY A 316 16.59 7.25 -24.15
N PRO A 317 17.73 6.54 -24.07
CA PRO A 317 18.26 6.00 -22.82
C PRO A 317 18.58 7.11 -21.81
N THR A 318 18.19 6.91 -20.56
CA THR A 318 18.38 7.88 -19.47
C THR A 318 18.65 7.18 -18.14
N THR A 319 19.20 7.94 -17.20
CA THR A 319 19.26 7.59 -15.77
C THR A 319 18.45 8.58 -14.92
N GLU A 320 17.74 9.51 -15.55
CA GLU A 320 16.85 10.48 -14.90
C GLU A 320 15.43 10.32 -15.44
N ILE A 321 14.46 10.17 -14.53
CA ILE A 321 13.02 10.11 -14.84
C ILE A 321 12.34 11.27 -14.13
N ASN A 322 11.50 12.00 -14.87
CA ASN A 322 10.76 13.11 -14.30
C ASN A 322 9.41 12.68 -13.73
N THR A 323 9.02 13.33 -12.64
CA THR A 323 7.66 13.32 -12.09
C THR A 323 7.06 14.72 -12.15
N TYR A 324 5.74 14.80 -12.15
CA TYR A 324 4.97 16.03 -12.32
C TYR A 324 3.54 15.85 -11.81
N TRP A 325 2.77 16.93 -11.75
CA TRP A 325 1.33 16.84 -11.52
C TRP A 325 0.59 16.61 -12.83
N GLN A 326 -0.46 15.80 -12.77
CA GLN A 326 -1.42 15.63 -13.85
C GLN A 326 -2.82 15.96 -13.32
N GLU A 327 -3.54 16.80 -14.07
CA GLU A 327 -4.94 17.10 -13.78
C GLU A 327 -5.82 15.85 -13.97
N ILE A 328 -6.85 15.73 -13.14
CA ILE A 328 -7.84 14.67 -13.20
C ILE A 328 -9.03 15.16 -14.02
N LEU A 329 -9.41 14.38 -15.04
CA LEU A 329 -10.61 14.63 -15.81
C LEU A 329 -11.86 14.26 -14.99
N MET A 330 -12.41 15.25 -14.30
CA MET A 330 -13.69 15.11 -13.58
C MET A 330 -14.86 15.17 -14.57
N ASP A 331 -15.34 14.01 -15.00
CA ASP A 331 -16.56 13.88 -15.81
C ASP A 331 -17.78 13.47 -14.94
N ASN A 332 -18.93 13.28 -15.59
CA ASN A 332 -20.18 12.90 -14.91
C ASN A 332 -20.12 11.54 -14.20
N LEU A 333 -19.10 10.69 -14.46
CA LEU A 333 -18.93 9.41 -13.78
C LEU A 333 -18.45 9.61 -12.34
N TYR A 334 -17.74 10.70 -12.05
CA TYR A 334 -17.27 11.05 -10.70
C TYR A 334 -18.29 11.88 -9.89
N SER A 335 -19.44 12.23 -10.49
CA SER A 335 -20.40 13.20 -9.96
C SER A 335 -21.82 12.62 -9.96
N ARG A 336 -22.23 11.98 -8.84
CA ARG A 336 -23.62 11.49 -8.66
C ARG A 336 -24.63 12.61 -8.44
N ASP A 337 -24.20 13.71 -7.83
CA ASP A 337 -24.98 14.91 -7.62
C ASP A 337 -24.31 16.02 -8.43
N LYS A 338 -25.07 16.81 -9.21
CA LYS A 338 -24.55 18.02 -9.87
C LYS A 338 -23.99 18.97 -8.81
N LEU A 339 -22.73 18.76 -8.47
CA LEU A 339 -21.96 19.66 -7.63
C LEU A 339 -21.84 20.96 -8.41
N THR A 340 -22.58 21.95 -7.94
CA THR A 340 -22.58 23.30 -8.51
C THR A 340 -21.17 23.86 -8.42
N VAL A 341 -20.58 24.12 -9.59
CA VAL A 341 -19.63 25.20 -9.95
C VAL A 341 -18.64 25.65 -8.85
N GLU A 342 -17.35 25.57 -9.16
CA GLU A 342 -16.12 25.90 -8.37
C GLU A 342 -15.47 24.74 -7.60
N TYR A 343 -15.02 23.72 -8.32
CA TYR A 343 -13.89 22.90 -7.84
C TYR A 343 -12.66 23.25 -8.68
N ASP A 344 -11.55 23.61 -8.03
CA ASP A 344 -10.23 23.63 -8.66
C ASP A 344 -9.98 22.23 -9.25
N THR A 345 -9.52 22.14 -10.50
CA THR A 345 -9.28 20.86 -11.20
C THR A 345 -8.39 19.96 -10.33
N PRO A 346 -8.89 18.80 -9.84
CA PRO A 346 -8.12 17.98 -8.92
C PRO A 346 -6.87 17.40 -9.57
N TYR A 347 -5.83 17.29 -8.76
CA TYR A 347 -4.49 16.79 -9.02
C TYR A 347 -4.12 15.34 -8.70
N HIS A 348 -3.31 14.62 -9.47
CA HIS A 348 -2.48 13.53 -8.90
C HIS A 348 -1.02 13.59 -9.38
N LEU A 349 -0.13 12.90 -8.66
CA LEU A 349 1.26 12.69 -9.10
C LEU A 349 1.27 11.87 -10.39
N GLN A 350 2.22 12.12 -11.27
CA GLN A 350 2.47 11.33 -12.46
C GLN A 350 3.98 11.24 -12.73
N HIS A 351 4.40 10.24 -13.49
CA HIS A 351 5.76 10.10 -14.01
C HIS A 351 5.80 10.03 -15.54
N GLU A 352 6.94 10.37 -16.13
CA GLU A 352 7.20 10.12 -17.56
C GLU A 352 7.08 8.61 -17.87
N ASP A 353 6.56 8.26 -19.05
CA ASP A 353 6.52 6.86 -19.50
C ASP A 353 7.93 6.36 -19.83
N PHE A 354 8.22 5.09 -19.49
CA PHE A 354 9.53 4.50 -19.74
C PHE A 354 9.49 2.97 -19.87
N LYS A 355 10.56 2.42 -20.42
CA LYS A 355 10.79 0.97 -20.53
C LYS A 355 12.10 0.59 -19.88
N TYR A 356 12.15 -0.59 -19.28
CA TYR A 356 13.39 -1.23 -18.88
C TYR A 356 13.97 -1.99 -20.07
N GLU A 357 15.25 -1.79 -20.37
CA GLU A 357 16.02 -2.64 -21.29
C GLU A 357 17.11 -3.37 -20.49
N PHE A 358 16.96 -4.70 -20.36
CA PHE A 358 17.89 -5.57 -19.66
C PHE A 358 18.80 -6.31 -20.62
N THR A 359 20.06 -6.48 -20.25
CA THR A 359 21.02 -7.36 -20.92
C THR A 359 21.34 -8.55 -20.02
N ILE A 360 21.02 -9.76 -20.49
CA ILE A 360 21.16 -11.01 -19.76
C ILE A 360 22.19 -11.87 -20.49
N GLU A 361 23.13 -12.46 -19.74
CA GLU A 361 24.04 -13.49 -20.25
C GLU A 361 23.76 -14.81 -19.55
N ASN A 362 23.41 -15.82 -20.35
CA ASN A 362 23.28 -17.20 -19.91
C ASN A 362 24.51 -17.99 -20.37
N HIS A 363 25.41 -18.27 -19.43
CA HIS A 363 26.66 -19.00 -19.65
C HIS A 363 26.49 -20.52 -19.64
N SER A 364 25.25 -21.02 -19.55
CA SER A 364 24.97 -22.45 -19.72
C SER A 364 24.69 -22.80 -21.18
N ASP A 365 24.79 -24.09 -21.51
CA ASP A 365 24.50 -24.61 -22.85
C ASP A 365 22.99 -24.82 -23.11
N GLU A 366 22.13 -24.49 -22.13
CA GLU A 366 20.70 -24.74 -22.16
C GLU A 366 19.88 -23.44 -22.06
N ASN A 367 18.68 -23.46 -22.65
CA ASN A 367 17.70 -22.39 -22.42
C ASN A 367 17.25 -22.44 -20.95
N LYS A 368 17.18 -21.27 -20.31
CA LYS A 368 16.78 -21.17 -18.91
C LYS A 368 15.58 -20.25 -18.72
N SER A 369 14.97 -20.44 -17.57
CA SER A 369 13.78 -19.74 -17.10
C SER A 369 14.11 -19.09 -15.77
N GLY A 370 13.48 -17.94 -15.49
CA GLY A 370 13.67 -17.25 -14.22
C GLY A 370 12.57 -16.24 -13.97
N THR A 371 12.53 -15.71 -12.76
CA THR A 371 11.69 -14.57 -12.42
C THR A 371 12.54 -13.31 -12.35
N MET A 372 12.23 -12.32 -13.19
CA MET A 372 12.75 -10.96 -13.09
C MET A 372 12.02 -10.25 -11.95
N ARG A 373 12.78 -9.67 -11.02
CA ARG A 373 12.28 -8.91 -9.87
C ARG A 373 12.91 -7.52 -9.89
N ILE A 374 12.08 -6.48 -9.91
CA ILE A 374 12.53 -5.09 -9.98
C ILE A 374 12.08 -4.37 -8.72
N PHE A 375 13.03 -3.73 -8.05
CA PHE A 375 12.77 -2.91 -6.88
C PHE A 375 13.46 -1.55 -7.00
N LEU A 376 12.96 -0.59 -6.23
CA LEU A 376 13.52 0.76 -6.11
C LEU A 376 13.76 1.08 -4.64
N VAL A 377 14.87 1.73 -4.33
CA VAL A 377 15.12 2.21 -2.97
C VAL A 377 15.88 3.52 -2.94
N ALA A 378 15.55 4.39 -1.99
CA ALA A 378 16.27 5.64 -1.77
C ALA A 378 17.75 5.35 -1.43
N LYS A 379 18.67 6.08 -2.07
CA LYS A 379 20.10 5.95 -1.81
C LYS A 379 20.50 6.63 -0.51
N ASN A 380 19.99 7.83 -0.28
CA ASN A 380 20.44 8.73 0.78
C ASN A 380 19.32 9.02 1.79
N ASP A 381 19.71 9.23 3.05
CA ASP A 381 18.85 9.77 4.10
C ASP A 381 18.66 11.30 3.95
N VAL A 382 17.86 11.89 4.84
CA VAL A 382 17.60 13.34 4.88
C VAL A 382 18.83 14.21 5.13
N LYS A 383 19.95 13.61 5.58
CA LYS A 383 21.23 14.30 5.80
C LYS A 383 22.18 14.11 4.62
N GLY A 384 21.74 13.46 3.53
CA GLY A 384 22.54 13.15 2.36
C GLY A 384 23.49 11.97 2.55
N LYS A 385 23.41 11.24 3.67
CA LYS A 385 24.26 10.06 3.91
C LYS A 385 23.65 8.83 3.27
N GLU A 386 24.47 7.96 2.70
CA GLU A 386 23.99 6.68 2.16
C GLU A 386 23.37 5.80 3.26
N ILE A 387 22.19 5.24 2.97
CA ILE A 387 21.44 4.41 3.91
C ILE A 387 22.07 3.02 3.97
N PRO A 388 22.44 2.50 5.16
CA PRO A 388 23.01 1.15 5.27
C PRO A 388 21.99 0.08 4.92
N LEU A 389 22.44 -1.06 4.38
CA LEU A 389 21.56 -2.13 3.89
C LEU A 389 20.55 -2.62 4.95
N SER A 390 20.98 -2.67 6.22
CA SER A 390 20.16 -3.08 7.35
C SER A 390 18.87 -2.26 7.53
N ALA A 391 18.93 -0.95 7.24
CA ALA A 391 17.78 -0.04 7.26
C ALA A 391 17.15 0.12 5.87
N GLN A 392 17.97 0.05 4.81
CA GLN A 392 17.54 0.21 3.43
C GLN A 392 16.59 -0.93 2.99
N ARG A 393 16.77 -2.15 3.51
CA ARG A 393 15.94 -3.33 3.17
C ARG A 393 14.42 -3.09 3.33
N SER A 394 14.01 -2.37 4.38
CA SER A 394 12.59 -2.08 4.64
C SER A 394 12.04 -0.92 3.81
N LEU A 395 12.89 -0.26 3.02
CA LEU A 395 12.52 0.83 2.12
C LEU A 395 12.47 0.39 0.65
N PHE A 396 12.79 -0.88 0.33
CA PHE A 396 12.65 -1.36 -1.04
C PHE A 396 11.18 -1.43 -1.43
N ILE A 397 10.87 -0.77 -2.54
CA ILE A 397 9.56 -0.71 -3.17
C ILE A 397 9.58 -1.67 -4.37
N GLU A 398 8.66 -2.62 -4.44
CA GLU A 398 8.48 -3.46 -5.63
C GLU A 398 7.95 -2.62 -6.78
N LEU A 399 8.62 -2.69 -7.93
CA LEU A 399 8.22 -2.02 -9.17
C LEU A 399 7.61 -2.99 -10.19
N ASP A 400 8.14 -4.21 -10.31
CA ASP A 400 7.60 -5.25 -11.19
C ASP A 400 8.15 -6.63 -10.81
N LYS A 401 7.43 -7.68 -11.22
CA LYS A 401 7.83 -9.08 -11.05
C LYS A 401 7.21 -9.97 -12.12
N PHE A 402 8.02 -10.57 -12.98
CA PHE A 402 7.50 -11.37 -14.10
C PHE A 402 8.44 -12.50 -14.51
N ARG A 403 7.88 -13.53 -15.12
CA ARG A 403 8.64 -14.69 -15.61
C ARG A 403 9.31 -14.35 -16.94
N ILE A 404 10.53 -14.83 -17.11
CA ILE A 404 11.33 -14.63 -18.32
C ILE A 404 11.92 -15.96 -18.77
N HIS A 405 12.01 -16.12 -20.08
CA HIS A 405 12.70 -17.22 -20.73
C HIS A 405 13.77 -16.66 -21.64
N PHE A 406 14.97 -17.23 -21.56
CA PHE A 406 16.10 -16.73 -22.30
C PHE A 406 17.00 -17.88 -22.78
N PRO A 407 17.44 -17.84 -24.05
CA PRO A 407 18.31 -18.86 -24.60
C PRO A 407 19.71 -18.84 -23.96
N ALA A 408 20.50 -19.86 -24.27
CA ALA A 408 21.95 -19.83 -24.05
C ALA A 408 22.58 -18.61 -24.75
N GLY A 409 23.59 -18.00 -24.13
CA GLY A 409 24.25 -16.79 -24.62
C GLY A 409 23.56 -15.48 -24.21
N LYS A 410 23.75 -14.44 -25.03
CA LYS A 410 23.29 -13.08 -24.74
C LYS A 410 21.84 -12.86 -25.18
N SER A 411 21.02 -12.31 -24.29
CA SER A 411 19.63 -11.92 -24.54
C SER A 411 19.39 -10.47 -24.13
N ASN A 412 18.54 -9.77 -24.89
CA ASN A 412 18.02 -8.45 -24.51
C ASN A 412 16.53 -8.57 -24.25
N LEU A 413 16.07 -8.00 -23.14
CA LEU A 413 14.67 -8.03 -22.71
C LEU A 413 14.20 -6.59 -22.53
N VAL A 414 13.07 -6.24 -23.15
CA VAL A 414 12.43 -4.94 -22.99
C VAL A 414 11.10 -5.13 -22.27
N ARG A 415 10.86 -4.33 -21.23
CA ARG A 415 9.65 -4.37 -20.42
C ARG A 415 9.11 -2.95 -20.22
N SER A 416 7.86 -2.71 -20.59
CA SER A 416 7.21 -1.42 -20.37
C SER A 416 6.77 -1.25 -18.91
N VAL A 417 6.89 -0.05 -18.37
CA VAL A 417 6.40 0.27 -17.02
C VAL A 417 4.90 0.00 -16.87
N ASN A 418 4.14 0.21 -17.95
CA ASN A 418 2.68 0.00 -18.00
C ASN A 418 2.27 -1.47 -17.86
N GLU A 419 3.20 -2.40 -18.07
CA GLU A 419 2.93 -3.82 -17.90
C GLU A 419 3.14 -4.30 -16.46
N SER A 420 3.62 -3.43 -15.56
CA SER A 420 3.92 -3.76 -14.16
C SER A 420 2.80 -4.54 -13.49
N VAL A 421 3.13 -5.63 -12.81
CA VAL A 421 2.15 -6.45 -12.07
C VAL A 421 1.88 -5.94 -10.65
N VAL A 422 2.46 -4.79 -10.31
CA VAL A 422 2.21 -4.04 -9.08
C VAL A 422 1.02 -3.11 -9.27
N SER A 423 0.85 -2.55 -10.47
CA SER A 423 -0.09 -1.46 -10.73
C SER A 423 -1.22 -1.78 -11.70
N VAL A 424 -2.33 -1.07 -11.50
CA VAL A 424 -3.45 -0.98 -12.42
C VAL A 424 -3.57 0.44 -12.95
N LYS A 425 -4.02 0.56 -14.20
CA LYS A 425 -4.37 1.85 -14.79
C LYS A 425 -5.70 2.30 -14.22
N LEU A 426 -5.62 3.17 -13.23
CA LEU A 426 -6.75 3.51 -12.36
C LEU A 426 -7.96 4.02 -13.16
N ASP A 427 -7.72 4.95 -14.10
CA ASP A 427 -8.75 5.51 -14.96
C ASP A 427 -9.39 4.46 -15.87
N GLU A 428 -8.60 3.55 -16.47
CA GLU A 428 -9.13 2.50 -17.34
C GLU A 428 -10.03 1.54 -16.55
N VAL A 429 -9.63 1.16 -15.34
CA VAL A 429 -10.41 0.28 -14.48
C VAL A 429 -11.68 0.96 -14.01
N PHE A 430 -11.60 2.17 -13.42
CA PHE A 430 -12.80 2.83 -12.89
C PHE A 430 -13.75 3.30 -13.96
N ARG A 431 -13.28 3.82 -15.09
CA ARG A 431 -14.17 4.15 -16.22
C ARG A 431 -14.84 2.89 -16.77
N SER A 432 -14.15 1.75 -16.77
CA SER A 432 -14.75 0.48 -17.18
C SER A 432 -15.79 -0.04 -16.17
N ILE A 433 -15.57 0.16 -14.87
CA ILE A 433 -16.59 -0.10 -13.83
C ILE A 433 -17.79 0.85 -14.02
N ALA A 434 -17.53 2.15 -14.20
CA ALA A 434 -18.52 3.21 -14.33
C ALA A 434 -19.42 3.05 -15.57
N LYS A 435 -18.82 2.80 -16.73
CA LYS A 435 -19.50 2.53 -18.00
C LYS A 435 -20.16 1.14 -18.00
N GLY A 436 -20.00 0.38 -16.92
CA GLY A 436 -20.58 -0.94 -16.78
C GLY A 436 -20.02 -1.98 -17.77
N LYS A 437 -18.79 -1.78 -18.26
CA LYS A 437 -18.09 -2.80 -19.06
C LYS A 437 -17.88 -4.09 -18.26
N PHE A 438 -17.79 -3.97 -16.94
CA PHE A 438 -17.78 -5.08 -16.00
C PHE A 438 -19.17 -5.44 -15.46
N ARG A 439 -20.29 -4.97 -16.02
CA ARG A 439 -21.66 -5.38 -15.60
C ARG A 439 -21.96 -6.87 -15.82
N MET A 440 -21.01 -7.62 -16.41
CA MET A 440 -21.05 -9.07 -16.51
C MET A 440 -20.14 -9.78 -15.49
N LEU A 441 -19.45 -9.02 -14.63
CA LEU A 441 -18.64 -9.54 -13.52
C LEU A 441 -19.43 -9.46 -12.21
N ASP A 442 -19.26 -10.46 -11.35
CA ASP A 442 -19.73 -10.43 -9.96
C ASP A 442 -19.08 -9.23 -9.21
N PRO A 443 -19.75 -8.54 -8.27
CA PRO A 443 -19.10 -7.55 -7.40
C PRO A 443 -17.70 -7.95 -6.89
N GLU A 444 -17.50 -9.22 -6.54
CA GLU A 444 -16.20 -9.73 -6.08
C GLU A 444 -15.11 -9.70 -7.17
N GLU A 445 -15.47 -9.98 -8.42
CA GLU A 445 -14.58 -9.90 -9.60
C GLU A 445 -14.25 -8.44 -9.93
N GLY A 446 -15.23 -7.54 -9.79
CA GLY A 446 -15.04 -6.10 -9.97
C GLY A 446 -14.05 -5.51 -8.95
N ASP A 447 -14.20 -5.87 -7.68
CA ASP A 447 -13.29 -5.45 -6.60
C ASP A 447 -11.88 -6.03 -6.80
N PHE A 448 -11.78 -7.28 -7.27
CA PHE A 448 -10.48 -7.87 -7.60
C PHE A 448 -9.77 -7.15 -8.75
N CYS A 449 -10.50 -6.82 -9.83
CA CYS A 449 -9.96 -6.04 -10.95
C CYS A 449 -9.53 -4.62 -10.55
N ALA A 450 -10.20 -4.03 -9.55
CA ALA A 450 -9.87 -2.73 -9.00
C ALA A 450 -8.75 -2.77 -7.96
N CYS A 451 -8.37 -3.96 -7.49
CA CYS A 451 -7.21 -4.12 -6.63
C CYS A 451 -5.93 -3.97 -7.46
N GLY A 452 -5.18 -2.92 -7.17
CA GLY A 452 -3.82 -2.72 -7.63
C GLY A 452 -3.32 -1.31 -7.29
N TRP A 453 -2.01 -1.14 -7.22
CA TRP A 453 -1.43 0.18 -6.96
C TRP A 453 -1.73 1.14 -8.13
N PRO A 454 -2.02 2.42 -7.90
CA PRO A 454 -2.15 3.38 -8.99
C PRO A 454 -0.86 3.46 -9.81
N ASP A 455 -0.97 3.25 -11.12
CA ASP A 455 0.15 3.28 -12.07
C ASP A 455 0.91 4.60 -12.06
N TYR A 456 0.21 5.72 -12.00
CA TYR A 456 0.80 7.06 -11.93
C TYR A 456 1.61 7.33 -10.65
N PHE A 457 1.47 6.46 -9.64
CA PHE A 457 2.21 6.48 -8.38
C PHE A 457 3.22 5.34 -8.29
N LEU A 458 3.51 4.62 -9.38
CA LEU A 458 4.45 3.50 -9.34
C LEU A 458 5.83 3.95 -8.85
N LEU A 459 6.29 5.12 -9.31
CA LEU A 459 7.47 5.80 -8.82
C LEU A 459 7.14 6.83 -7.72
N PRO A 460 8.04 7.02 -6.73
CA PRO A 460 7.87 8.08 -5.75
C PRO A 460 8.03 9.47 -6.39
N ARG A 461 7.54 10.53 -5.74
CA ARG A 461 7.67 11.90 -6.27
C ARG A 461 9.12 12.32 -6.48
N GLY A 462 9.99 12.00 -5.54
CA GLY A 462 11.33 12.60 -5.47
C GLY A 462 11.26 14.08 -5.07
N ASN A 463 12.22 14.88 -5.53
CA ASN A 463 12.31 16.31 -5.22
C ASN A 463 12.81 17.13 -6.43
N GLU A 464 12.71 18.46 -6.35
CA GLU A 464 13.07 19.36 -7.45
C GLU A 464 14.57 19.34 -7.80
N GLU A 465 15.42 18.97 -6.84
CA GLU A 465 16.87 18.83 -7.03
C GLU A 465 17.24 17.54 -7.77
N GLY A 466 16.36 16.54 -7.76
CA GLY A 466 16.63 15.19 -8.24
C GLY A 466 17.07 14.28 -7.09
N MET A 467 16.16 13.43 -6.63
CA MET A 467 16.44 12.48 -5.57
C MET A 467 17.07 11.21 -6.14
N LYS A 468 18.14 10.73 -5.50
CA LYS A 468 18.89 9.55 -5.96
C LYS A 468 18.30 8.26 -5.42
N PHE A 469 18.16 7.29 -6.31
CA PHE A 469 17.67 5.95 -6.02
C PHE A 469 18.62 4.89 -6.58
N TYR A 470 18.57 3.71 -5.97
CA TYR A 470 19.05 2.49 -6.58
C TYR A 470 17.87 1.74 -7.21
N LEU A 471 17.92 1.60 -8.53
CA LEU A 471 17.12 0.63 -9.27
C LEU A 471 17.81 -0.73 -9.16
N TYR A 472 17.16 -1.66 -8.47
CA TYR A 472 17.66 -3.00 -8.26
C TYR A 472 16.88 -3.99 -9.14
N ALA A 473 17.59 -4.88 -9.80
CA ALA A 473 17.02 -5.96 -10.57
C ALA A 473 17.67 -7.30 -10.21
N MET A 474 16.88 -8.37 -10.17
CA MET A 474 17.33 -9.73 -9.87
C MET A 474 16.63 -10.72 -10.79
N ILE A 475 17.39 -11.68 -11.32
CA ILE A 475 16.83 -12.89 -11.95
C ILE A 475 16.96 -14.05 -10.95
N SER A 476 15.85 -14.47 -10.36
CA SER A 476 15.84 -15.63 -9.47
C SER A 476 15.48 -16.91 -10.22
N SER A 477 16.12 -18.03 -9.88
CA SER A 477 15.73 -19.34 -10.39
C SER A 477 14.31 -19.71 -9.98
N GLU A 478 13.58 -20.33 -10.90
CA GLU A 478 12.28 -20.92 -10.60
C GLU A 478 12.47 -22.28 -9.92
N PRO A 479 11.67 -22.61 -8.90
CA PRO A 479 11.61 -23.98 -8.40
C PRO A 479 11.17 -24.95 -9.50
N GLU A 480 11.73 -26.16 -9.47
CA GLU A 480 11.57 -27.20 -10.50
C GLU A 480 10.10 -27.46 -10.88
N LYS A 481 9.18 -27.44 -9.90
CA LYS A 481 7.73 -27.60 -10.11
C LYS A 481 7.08 -26.51 -11.00
N LEU A 482 7.61 -25.29 -11.00
CA LEU A 482 7.10 -24.17 -11.81
C LEU A 482 7.78 -24.10 -13.17
N SER A 483 9.04 -24.54 -13.26
CA SER A 483 9.77 -24.63 -14.54
C SER A 483 9.11 -25.60 -15.53
N LEU A 484 8.47 -26.65 -15.04
CA LEU A 484 7.75 -27.64 -15.85
C LEU A 484 6.43 -27.13 -16.41
N SER A 485 5.90 -26.02 -15.88
CA SER A 485 4.60 -25.46 -16.28
C SER A 485 4.73 -24.20 -17.13
N TYR A 486 5.93 -23.85 -17.61
CA TYR A 486 6.04 -22.69 -18.48
C TYR A 486 5.46 -22.98 -19.86
N ASP A 487 4.33 -22.34 -20.11
CA ASP A 487 3.78 -22.10 -21.43
C ASP A 487 3.91 -20.59 -21.68
N PRO A 488 4.47 -20.12 -22.81
CA PRO A 488 4.41 -18.70 -23.16
C PRO A 488 2.97 -18.16 -23.28
N ASN A 489 1.98 -19.06 -23.38
CA ASN A 489 0.54 -18.79 -23.25
C ASN A 489 -0.05 -19.29 -21.92
N TYR A 490 0.77 -19.49 -20.89
CA TYR A 490 0.37 -20.09 -19.62
C TYR A 490 -0.78 -19.30 -19.00
N THR A 491 -1.94 -19.93 -19.06
CA THR A 491 -3.12 -19.62 -18.29
C THR A 491 -2.88 -20.22 -16.89
N PRO A 492 -2.96 -19.45 -15.78
CA PRO A 492 -2.88 -19.93 -14.41
C PRO A 492 -3.63 -21.25 -14.19
N PRO A 493 -3.26 -22.03 -13.16
CA PRO A 493 -3.68 -23.43 -12.99
C PRO A 493 -5.19 -23.63 -12.80
N ASN A 494 -5.98 -22.56 -12.79
CA ASN A 494 -7.42 -22.58 -12.91
C ASN A 494 -7.87 -22.06 -14.29
N PRO A 495 -8.14 -22.94 -15.27
CA PRO A 495 -8.71 -22.58 -16.57
C PRO A 495 -10.10 -21.90 -16.50
N ARG A 496 -10.74 -21.88 -15.31
CA ARG A 496 -11.98 -21.11 -15.07
C ARG A 496 -11.73 -19.69 -14.59
N ALA A 497 -10.62 -19.40 -13.91
CA ALA A 497 -10.29 -18.06 -13.41
C ALA A 497 -10.06 -17.07 -14.58
N ILE A 498 -9.24 -17.45 -15.58
CA ILE A 498 -9.02 -16.61 -16.78
C ILE A 498 -10.26 -16.47 -17.64
N LYS A 499 -11.16 -17.46 -17.67
CA LYS A 499 -12.42 -17.30 -18.40
C LYS A 499 -13.37 -16.29 -17.76
N ARG A 500 -13.12 -15.87 -16.52
CA ARG A 500 -13.94 -14.91 -15.77
C ARG A 500 -13.32 -13.51 -15.73
N THR A 501 -12.02 -13.36 -15.46
CA THR A 501 -11.41 -12.03 -15.32
C THR A 501 -11.02 -11.41 -16.66
N ALA A 502 -11.78 -10.38 -17.07
CA ALA A 502 -11.51 -9.58 -18.28
C ALA A 502 -10.52 -8.42 -18.05
N CYS A 503 -9.68 -8.49 -17.01
CA CYS A 503 -8.85 -7.38 -16.53
C CYS A 503 -7.39 -7.83 -16.24
N LYS A 504 -6.46 -6.87 -16.29
CA LYS A 504 -5.06 -7.08 -15.89
C LYS A 504 -4.99 -7.27 -14.37
N GLU A 505 -4.45 -8.39 -13.91
CA GLU A 505 -4.29 -8.68 -12.48
C GLU A 505 -3.01 -8.04 -11.92
N ALA A 506 -3.14 -7.18 -10.89
CA ALA A 506 -2.00 -6.65 -10.14
C ALA A 506 -1.55 -7.63 -9.03
N TYR A 507 -1.11 -8.81 -9.45
CA TYR A 507 -0.92 -9.93 -8.54
C TYR A 507 0.18 -9.76 -7.50
N SER A 508 1.09 -8.78 -7.64
CA SER A 508 2.13 -8.57 -6.63
C SER A 508 1.55 -8.27 -5.26
N TYR A 509 0.51 -7.43 -5.17
CA TYR A 509 -0.16 -7.10 -3.91
C TYR A 509 -1.50 -7.81 -3.74
N CYS A 510 -2.22 -8.04 -4.83
CA CYS A 510 -3.61 -8.53 -4.81
C CYS A 510 -3.73 -10.05 -4.93
N GLY A 511 -2.65 -10.75 -5.29
CA GLY A 511 -2.68 -12.17 -5.61
C GLY A 511 -3.36 -12.46 -6.95
N GLN A 512 -3.81 -13.69 -7.15
CA GLN A 512 -4.54 -14.11 -8.35
C GLN A 512 -5.91 -14.66 -7.96
N MET A 513 -6.93 -14.31 -8.73
CA MET A 513 -8.30 -14.71 -8.41
C MET A 513 -8.45 -16.23 -8.53
N GLU A 514 -9.06 -16.87 -7.53
CA GLU A 514 -9.27 -18.33 -7.50
C GLU A 514 -8.01 -19.16 -7.83
N SER A 515 -6.82 -18.65 -7.50
CA SER A 515 -5.52 -19.26 -7.82
C SER A 515 -4.52 -19.10 -6.67
N GLU A 516 -3.45 -19.90 -6.71
CA GLU A 516 -2.30 -19.70 -5.84
C GLU A 516 -1.53 -18.45 -6.24
N TYR A 517 -0.94 -17.77 -5.25
CA TYR A 517 0.02 -16.68 -5.50
C TYR A 517 1.15 -17.17 -6.43
N PRO A 518 1.44 -16.49 -7.56
CA PRO A 518 2.21 -17.05 -8.68
C PRO A 518 3.73 -17.13 -8.46
N ASP A 519 4.19 -16.83 -7.25
CA ASP A 519 5.59 -16.89 -6.82
C ASP A 519 5.72 -17.65 -5.49
N PRO A 520 6.45 -18.77 -5.45
CA PRO A 520 6.59 -19.60 -4.26
C PRO A 520 7.56 -19.00 -3.23
N ARG A 521 8.34 -17.96 -3.59
CA ARG A 521 9.22 -17.28 -2.64
C ARG A 521 8.39 -16.47 -1.63
N PRO A 522 8.96 -16.16 -0.45
CA PRO A 522 8.38 -15.16 0.46
C PRO A 522 8.07 -13.85 -0.28
N MET A 523 6.92 -13.24 0.03
CA MET A 523 6.59 -11.93 -0.53
C MET A 523 7.61 -10.91 -0.03
N GLY A 524 8.18 -10.12 -0.94
CA GLY A 524 9.30 -9.22 -0.66
C GLY A 524 10.68 -9.83 -0.84
N TYR A 525 10.82 -11.10 -1.25
CA TYR A 525 12.11 -11.69 -1.58
C TYR A 525 12.89 -10.84 -2.61
N PRO A 526 14.18 -10.52 -2.36
CA PRO A 526 15.04 -11.05 -1.30
C PRO A 526 15.17 -10.17 -0.03
N TRP A 527 14.30 -9.16 0.13
CA TRP A 527 14.36 -8.14 1.19
C TRP A 527 13.54 -8.45 2.45
N ASP A 528 12.77 -9.54 2.43
CA ASP A 528 11.89 -9.97 3.53
C ASP A 528 12.66 -10.34 4.81
N ARG A 529 13.92 -10.76 4.68
CA ARG A 529 14.78 -11.22 5.80
C ARG A 529 15.74 -10.13 6.28
N PRO A 530 16.33 -10.30 7.48
CA PRO A 530 17.42 -9.46 7.94
C PRO A 530 18.56 -9.40 6.92
N ALA A 531 19.21 -8.24 6.83
CA ALA A 531 20.40 -8.10 6.01
C ALA A 531 21.46 -9.10 6.47
N PRO A 532 22.07 -9.86 5.55
CA PRO A 532 23.02 -10.88 5.93
C PRO A 532 24.32 -10.27 6.47
N LYS A 533 24.98 -10.94 7.40
CA LYS A 533 26.24 -10.45 8.01
C LYS A 533 27.38 -10.24 7.02
N TRP A 534 27.32 -10.91 5.87
CA TRP A 534 28.31 -10.79 4.81
C TRP A 534 28.10 -9.57 3.89
N ALA A 535 26.98 -8.84 4.02
CA ALA A 535 26.69 -7.65 3.24
C ALA A 535 26.34 -6.45 4.12
N SER A 536 27.16 -5.39 4.05
CA SER A 536 26.93 -4.15 4.79
C SER A 536 26.29 -3.06 3.92
N THR A 537 26.55 -3.12 2.62
CA THR A 537 26.01 -2.24 1.58
C THR A 537 25.23 -3.04 0.55
N LEU A 538 24.41 -2.36 -0.25
CA LEU A 538 23.71 -3.01 -1.37
C LEU A 538 24.70 -3.60 -2.39
N ALA A 539 25.86 -2.96 -2.59
CA ALA A 539 26.91 -3.47 -3.47
C ALA A 539 27.50 -4.81 -2.96
N ASP A 540 27.68 -4.96 -1.65
CA ASP A 540 28.16 -6.21 -1.06
C ASP A 540 27.16 -7.36 -1.27
N PHE A 541 25.86 -7.05 -1.31
CA PHE A 541 24.76 -8.03 -1.42
C PHE A 541 24.67 -8.68 -2.81
N LEU A 542 25.25 -8.06 -3.85
CA LEU A 542 25.03 -8.49 -5.23
C LEU A 542 25.69 -9.84 -5.56
N THR A 543 24.92 -10.70 -6.23
CA THR A 543 25.37 -11.88 -6.96
C THR A 543 25.32 -11.63 -8.48
N PRO A 544 25.95 -12.45 -9.34
CA PRO A 544 26.00 -12.21 -10.78
C PRO A 544 24.62 -12.03 -11.46
N ASN A 545 23.59 -12.69 -10.94
CA ASN A 545 22.20 -12.59 -11.40
C ASN A 545 21.45 -11.34 -10.88
N MET A 546 22.16 -10.43 -10.20
CA MET A 546 21.62 -9.18 -9.66
C MET A 546 22.35 -7.98 -10.24
N LEU A 547 21.65 -6.85 -10.30
CA LEU A 547 22.21 -5.59 -10.74
C LEU A 547 21.64 -4.43 -9.93
N MET A 548 22.47 -3.42 -9.70
CA MET A 548 22.08 -2.15 -9.10
C MET A 548 22.50 -1.02 -10.04
N GLN A 549 21.56 -0.15 -10.40
CA GLN A 549 21.79 1.05 -11.21
C GLN A 549 21.36 2.29 -10.42
N GLU A 550 22.24 3.27 -10.28
CA GLU A 550 21.86 4.58 -9.73
C GLU A 550 21.00 5.32 -10.76
N ILE A 551 19.83 5.79 -10.33
CA ILE A 551 18.93 6.64 -11.11
C ILE A 551 18.54 7.87 -10.29
N THR A 552 18.10 8.92 -10.98
CA THR A 552 17.58 10.15 -10.39
C THR A 552 16.10 10.26 -10.71
N ILE A 553 15.28 10.49 -9.69
CA ILE A 553 13.87 10.85 -9.86
C ILE A 553 13.72 12.33 -9.53
N LYS A 554 13.31 13.11 -10.53
CA LYS A 554 13.26 14.57 -10.44
C LYS A 554 11.83 15.07 -10.59
N TYR A 555 11.36 15.74 -9.56
CA TYR A 555 10.06 16.39 -9.58
C TYR A 555 10.14 17.74 -10.27
N THR A 556 9.36 17.95 -11.32
CA THR A 556 9.49 19.14 -12.19
C THR A 556 8.56 20.29 -11.80
N ASN A 557 7.65 20.08 -10.84
CA ASN A 557 6.64 21.04 -10.41
C ASN A 557 5.81 21.64 -11.54
N LYS A 558 5.67 20.87 -12.63
CA LYS A 558 4.78 21.18 -13.75
C LYS A 558 3.45 20.49 -13.51
N THR A 559 2.38 21.15 -13.92
CA THR A 559 1.06 20.53 -14.05
C THR A 559 0.77 20.34 -15.53
N VAL A 560 0.47 19.10 -15.93
CA VAL A 560 0.02 18.77 -17.27
C VAL A 560 -1.49 18.52 -17.28
N PRO A 561 -2.17 18.80 -18.40
CA PRO A 561 -3.60 18.48 -18.53
C PRO A 561 -3.86 16.99 -18.34
N ALA A 562 -5.10 16.64 -18.00
CA ALA A 562 -5.56 15.27 -17.99
C ALA A 562 -5.35 14.60 -19.35
N GLU A 563 -5.07 13.30 -19.37
CA GLU A 563 -5.07 12.58 -20.65
C GLU A 563 -6.50 12.56 -21.19
N PRO A 564 -6.72 12.96 -22.46
CA PRO A 564 -8.05 12.89 -23.06
C PRO A 564 -8.49 11.43 -23.11
N ASP A 565 -9.76 11.17 -22.76
CA ASP A 565 -10.37 9.83 -22.78
C ASP A 565 -9.95 9.14 -24.08
N LEU A 566 -9.23 8.02 -23.98
CA LEU A 566 -8.99 7.15 -25.14
C LEU A 566 -10.36 6.96 -25.78
N SER A 567 -10.52 7.43 -27.02
CA SER A 567 -11.79 7.47 -27.74
C SER A 567 -12.61 6.20 -27.48
N ASP A 568 -13.94 6.32 -27.40
CA ASP A 568 -14.93 5.24 -27.19
C ASP A 568 -14.83 4.04 -28.16
N ASN A 569 -13.74 3.86 -28.92
CA ASN A 569 -13.38 2.61 -29.60
C ASN A 569 -13.00 1.53 -28.58
N PRO A 570 -13.89 0.58 -28.27
CA PRO A 570 -13.56 -0.57 -27.45
C PRO A 570 -13.02 -1.64 -28.39
N THR A 571 -11.87 -1.39 -28.97
CA THR A 571 -11.04 -2.45 -29.54
C THR A 571 -9.71 -2.41 -28.83
N VAL A 572 -9.78 -2.60 -27.51
CA VAL A 572 -8.72 -3.37 -26.87
C VAL A 572 -8.98 -4.82 -27.29
N LEU A 573 -8.44 -5.17 -28.45
CA LEU A 573 -8.23 -6.56 -28.83
C LEU A 573 -7.15 -7.07 -27.87
N TYR A 574 -7.57 -7.75 -26.81
CA TYR A 574 -6.70 -8.66 -26.04
C TYR A 574 -6.72 -10.02 -26.72
#